data_AF-A0A8F4J7H2-F1
#
_entry.id   AF-A0A8F4J7H2-F1
#
_cell.length_a   1.000
_cell.length_b   1.000
_cell.length_c   1.000
_cell.angle_alpha   90.00
_cell.angle_beta   90.00
_cell.angle_gamma   90.00
#
_symmetry.space_group_name_H-M   'P 1'
#
loop_
_entity.id
_entity.type
_entity.pdbx_description
1 polymer ?
#
loop_
_entity_poly.entity_id
_entity_poly.type
_entity_poly.pdbx_seq_one_letter_code
_entity_poly.pdbx_strand_id
1 'polypeptide(L)'
;MTDVADGADVVVPAGLPLSEAAAWVGHACWAELRFHETLTRWLALDADPAFVTALWAVRAHRAELAEAWHRRLPELRELPREGFVRPSDSGEQGFAALDALTAPEATAARARALTGAFEQLASHYEAHVEVAVGPADAPTADTLHQAITRTRADADLVRPFLAT
;
A
#
# COMPACT_ATOMS: atom_id res chain seq x y z
N MET A 1 -38.21 -40.59 20.45
CA MET A 1 -38.49 -39.14 20.32
C MET A 1 -37.55 -38.40 21.25
N THR A 2 -36.32 -38.13 20.79
CA THR A 2 -35.36 -37.10 21.26
C THR A 2 -34.25 -37.11 20.20
N ASP A 3 -34.37 -36.28 19.17
CA ASP A 3 -33.94 -34.87 19.05
C ASP A 3 -32.57 -34.80 18.38
N VAL A 4 -32.58 -34.14 17.22
CA VAL A 4 -31.49 -34.02 16.26
C VAL A 4 -30.81 -32.70 16.57
N ALA A 5 -29.56 -32.73 17.04
CA ALA A 5 -28.68 -31.58 17.01
C ALA A 5 -27.61 -31.85 15.94
N ASP A 6 -28.02 -31.54 14.71
CA ASP A 6 -27.17 -31.37 13.54
C ASP A 6 -26.13 -30.30 13.85
N GLY A 7 -24.91 -30.73 14.15
CA GLY A 7 -23.75 -29.85 14.27
C GLY A 7 -23.41 -29.37 12.88
N ALA A 8 -24.08 -28.29 12.44
CA ALA A 8 -23.81 -27.66 11.16
C ALA A 8 -22.31 -27.32 11.09
N ASP A 9 -21.60 -28.09 10.28
CA ASP A 9 -20.19 -27.92 9.98
C ASP A 9 -20.05 -26.55 9.31
N VAL A 10 -19.67 -25.54 10.10
CA VAL A 10 -19.47 -24.18 9.60
C VAL A 10 -18.24 -24.25 8.71
N VAL A 11 -18.48 -24.33 7.39
CA VAL A 11 -17.42 -24.24 6.39
C VAL A 11 -16.80 -22.85 6.52
N VAL A 12 -15.66 -22.78 7.22
CA VAL A 12 -14.81 -21.59 7.24
C VAL A 12 -14.16 -21.50 5.87
N PRO A 13 -14.44 -20.45 5.08
CA PRO A 13 -13.76 -20.27 3.80
C PRO A 13 -12.24 -20.22 4.02
N ALA A 14 -11.48 -20.82 3.10
CA ALA A 14 -10.03 -20.61 3.09
C ALA A 14 -9.73 -19.11 2.87
N GLY A 15 -8.81 -18.55 3.64
CA GLY A 15 -8.45 -17.13 3.59
C GLY A 15 -8.50 -16.44 4.97
N LEU A 16 -8.22 -15.14 4.99
CA LEU A 16 -8.34 -14.33 6.20
C LEU A 16 -9.80 -14.05 6.57
N PRO A 17 -10.11 -13.83 7.86
CA PRO A 17 -11.39 -13.25 8.27
C PRO A 17 -11.64 -11.94 7.52
N LEU A 18 -12.89 -11.69 7.11
CA LEU A 18 -13.25 -10.52 6.31
C LEU A 18 -12.80 -9.19 6.95
N SER A 19 -12.88 -9.08 8.28
CA SER A 19 -12.44 -7.89 9.02
C SER A 19 -10.92 -7.69 8.95
N GLU A 20 -10.14 -8.77 8.96
CA GLU A 20 -8.68 -8.70 8.83
C GLU A 20 -8.27 -8.37 7.41
N ALA A 21 -8.92 -8.97 6.41
CA ALA A 21 -8.71 -8.62 5.00
C ALA A 21 -9.06 -7.14 4.72
N ALA A 22 -10.19 -6.67 5.23
CA ALA A 22 -10.59 -5.26 5.09
C ALA A 22 -9.64 -4.29 5.79
N ALA A 23 -9.14 -4.65 6.98
CA ALA A 23 -8.14 -3.85 7.68
C ALA A 23 -6.83 -3.80 6.89
N TRP A 24 -6.37 -4.92 6.34
CA TRP A 24 -5.16 -4.97 5.52
C TRP A 24 -5.28 -4.08 4.26
N VAL A 25 -6.40 -4.18 3.53
CA VAL A 25 -6.69 -3.32 2.38
C VAL A 25 -6.73 -1.84 2.79
N GLY A 26 -7.29 -1.55 3.95
CA GLY A 26 -7.32 -0.21 4.52
C GLY A 26 -5.93 0.35 4.83
N HIS A 27 -5.04 -0.48 5.39
CA HIS A 27 -3.65 -0.12 5.64
C HIS A 27 -2.88 0.12 4.32
N ALA A 28 -3.10 -0.71 3.30
CA ALA A 28 -2.51 -0.53 1.97
C ALA A 28 -2.98 0.79 1.33
N CYS A 29 -4.29 1.07 1.36
CA CYS A 29 -4.85 2.33 0.87
C CYS A 29 -4.22 3.54 1.60
N TRP A 30 -4.13 3.46 2.94
CA TRP A 30 -3.51 4.50 3.75
C TRP A 30 -2.04 4.73 3.36
N ALA A 31 -1.26 3.66 3.19
CA ALA A 31 0.15 3.76 2.84
C ALA A 31 0.34 4.45 1.48
N GLU A 32 -0.46 4.09 0.46
CA GLU A 32 -0.40 4.73 -0.86
C GLU A 32 -0.75 6.23 -0.80
N LEU A 33 -1.78 6.60 -0.02
CA LEU A 33 -2.13 8.01 0.22
C LEU A 33 -1.01 8.78 0.93
N ARG A 34 -0.35 8.16 1.91
CA ARG A 34 0.77 8.77 2.63
C ARG A 34 2.00 8.95 1.75
N PHE A 35 2.32 7.98 0.90
CA PHE A 35 3.36 8.19 -0.12
C PHE A 35 3.00 9.35 -1.04
N HIS A 36 1.77 9.39 -1.56
CA HIS A 36 1.31 10.49 -2.40
C HIS A 36 1.51 11.86 -1.73
N GLU A 37 1.13 12.00 -0.47
CA GLU A 37 1.30 13.23 0.29
C GLU A 37 2.77 13.58 0.52
N THR A 38 3.59 12.64 0.99
CA THR A 38 5.02 12.87 1.24
C THR A 38 5.75 13.26 -0.05
N LEU A 39 5.45 12.61 -1.17
CA LEU A 39 6.01 12.95 -2.49
C LEU A 39 5.56 14.34 -2.95
N THR A 40 4.31 14.73 -2.68
CA THR A 40 3.81 16.08 -2.95
C THR A 40 4.63 17.14 -2.21
N ARG A 41 4.97 16.89 -0.95
CA ARG A 41 5.81 17.79 -0.15
C ARG A 41 7.22 17.89 -0.71
N TRP A 42 7.84 16.76 -1.08
CA TRP A 42 9.20 16.76 -1.63
C TRP A 42 9.30 17.43 -3.01
N LEU A 43 8.27 17.31 -3.84
CA LEU A 43 8.19 18.04 -5.12
C LEU A 43 8.28 19.57 -4.94
N ALA A 44 7.89 20.10 -3.78
CA ALA A 44 8.03 21.52 -3.46
C ALA A 44 9.42 21.91 -2.92
N LEU A 45 10.29 20.93 -2.62
CA LEU A 45 11.57 21.12 -1.94
C LEU A 45 12.78 20.79 -2.83
N ASP A 46 12.66 19.82 -3.72
CA ASP A 46 13.78 19.34 -4.54
C ASP A 46 14.01 20.21 -5.77
N ALA A 47 15.27 20.42 -6.12
CA ALA A 47 15.69 21.27 -7.24
C ALA A 47 16.24 20.47 -8.42
N ASP A 48 16.54 19.17 -8.26
CA ASP A 48 16.99 18.32 -9.37
C ASP A 48 15.83 18.05 -10.35
N PRO A 49 15.87 18.58 -11.58
CA PRO A 49 14.76 18.43 -12.52
C PRO A 49 14.50 16.98 -12.94
N ALA A 50 15.55 16.15 -13.02
CA ALA A 50 15.42 14.76 -13.41
C ALA A 50 14.76 13.95 -12.28
N PHE A 51 15.15 14.21 -11.03
CA PHE A 51 14.53 13.56 -9.88
C PHE A 51 13.08 14.02 -9.70
N VAL A 52 12.81 15.32 -9.81
CA VAL A 52 11.45 15.89 -9.75
C VAL A 52 10.53 15.26 -10.81
N THR A 53 11.05 15.00 -12.02
CA THR A 53 10.28 14.31 -13.08
C THR A 53 9.92 12.88 -12.66
N ALA A 54 10.86 12.14 -12.08
CA ALA A 54 10.58 10.81 -11.54
C ALA A 54 9.55 10.87 -10.39
N LEU A 55 9.69 11.82 -9.46
CA LEU A 55 8.74 11.99 -8.34
C LEU A 55 7.32 12.31 -8.81
N TRP A 56 7.13 13.07 -9.89
CA TRP A 56 5.80 13.30 -10.46
C TRP A 56 5.14 12.03 -10.93
N ALA A 57 5.87 11.16 -11.65
CA ALA A 57 5.36 9.88 -12.12
C ALA A 57 5.00 8.97 -10.95
N VAL A 58 5.93 8.81 -9.99
CA VAL A 58 5.71 8.00 -8.79
C VAL A 58 4.49 8.52 -8.02
N ARG A 59 4.39 9.83 -7.76
CA ARG A 59 3.25 10.44 -7.06
C ARG A 59 1.91 10.11 -7.73
N ALA A 60 1.84 10.15 -9.06
CA ALA A 60 0.64 9.81 -9.80
C ALA A 60 0.28 8.33 -9.62
N HIS A 61 1.26 7.44 -9.74
CA HIS A 61 1.06 6.01 -9.52
C HIS A 61 0.55 5.69 -8.11
N ARG A 62 1.08 6.36 -7.08
CA ARG A 62 0.60 6.19 -5.69
C ARG A 62 -0.88 6.59 -5.55
N ALA A 63 -1.33 7.66 -6.22
CA ALA A 63 -2.74 8.05 -6.21
C ALA A 63 -3.64 7.00 -6.91
N GLU A 64 -3.21 6.48 -8.06
CA GLU A 64 -3.93 5.43 -8.79
C GLU A 64 -4.07 4.15 -7.95
N LEU A 65 -3.00 3.74 -7.24
CA LEU A 65 -3.02 2.57 -6.37
C LEU A 65 -3.87 2.80 -5.11
N ALA A 66 -3.82 4.00 -4.52
CA ALA A 66 -4.68 4.35 -3.40
C ALA A 66 -6.17 4.21 -3.78
N GLU A 67 -6.56 4.70 -4.95
CA GLU A 67 -7.92 4.55 -5.47
C GLU A 67 -8.27 3.08 -5.76
N ALA A 68 -7.33 2.32 -6.32
CA ALA A 68 -7.52 0.88 -6.55
C ALA A 68 -7.80 0.14 -5.24
N TRP A 69 -7.01 0.37 -4.19
CA TRP A 69 -7.24 -0.20 -2.86
C TRP A 69 -8.54 0.28 -2.23
N HIS A 70 -8.87 1.56 -2.35
CA HIS A 70 -10.11 2.10 -1.82
C HIS A 70 -11.35 1.39 -2.43
N ARG A 71 -11.30 1.07 -3.73
CA ARG A 71 -12.34 0.29 -4.42
C ARG A 71 -12.41 -1.19 -4.00
N ARG A 72 -11.48 -1.69 -3.19
CA ARG A 72 -11.52 -3.04 -2.59
C ARG A 72 -12.12 -3.05 -1.19
N LEU A 73 -12.26 -1.89 -0.55
CA LEU A 73 -12.86 -1.82 0.77
C LEU A 73 -14.35 -2.19 0.73
N PRO A 74 -14.82 -2.97 1.72
CA PRO A 74 -16.23 -3.34 1.79
C PRO A 74 -17.10 -2.10 2.06
N GLU A 75 -18.26 -2.05 1.44
CA GLU A 75 -19.30 -1.06 1.78
C GLU A 75 -20.26 -1.70 2.78
N LEU A 76 -20.01 -1.47 4.07
CA LEU A 76 -20.91 -1.91 5.13
C LEU A 76 -21.69 -0.70 5.63
N ARG A 77 -23.01 -0.84 5.73
CA ARG A 77 -23.89 0.23 6.22
C ARG A 77 -23.48 0.76 7.60
N GLU A 78 -22.96 -0.12 8.47
CA GLU A 78 -22.56 0.21 9.84
C GLU A 78 -21.10 0.64 9.96
N LEU A 79 -20.27 0.36 8.94
CA LEU A 79 -18.85 0.66 8.95
C LEU A 79 -18.43 1.22 7.57
N PRO A 80 -18.44 2.55 7.41
CA PRO A 80 -18.11 3.19 6.14
C PRO A 80 -16.64 2.95 5.78
N ARG A 81 -16.33 2.98 4.47
CA ARG A 81 -14.98 2.66 3.93
C ARG A 81 -13.87 3.48 4.59
N GLU A 82 -14.15 4.75 4.84
CA GLU A 82 -13.21 5.71 5.42
C GLU A 82 -12.72 5.27 6.81
N GLY A 83 -13.53 4.48 7.54
CA GLY A 83 -13.15 3.93 8.84
C GLY A 83 -12.05 2.88 8.79
N PHE A 84 -11.79 2.28 7.61
CA PHE A 84 -10.72 1.30 7.43
C PHE A 84 -9.39 1.93 6.99
N VAL A 85 -9.40 3.13 6.39
CA VAL A 85 -8.20 3.77 5.86
C VAL A 85 -7.41 4.41 7.00
N ARG A 86 -6.52 3.62 7.60
CA ARG A 86 -5.73 4.00 8.78
C ARG A 86 -4.32 3.39 8.71
N PRO A 87 -3.33 3.90 9.46
CA PRO A 87 -2.02 3.26 9.52
C PRO A 87 -2.08 1.86 10.11
N SER A 88 -1.17 1.01 9.65
CA SER A 88 -0.66 -0.07 10.50
C SER A 88 0.39 0.50 11.47
N ASP A 89 0.61 -0.18 12.60
CA ASP A 89 1.62 0.23 13.60
C ASP A 89 3.02 0.41 12.98
N SER A 90 3.38 -0.46 12.02
CA SER A 90 4.65 -0.39 11.30
C SER A 90 4.68 0.70 10.23
N GLY A 91 3.54 0.96 9.58
CA GLY A 91 3.41 1.97 8.55
C GLY A 91 3.66 3.37 9.10
N GLU A 92 3.06 3.71 10.24
CA GLU A 92 3.22 5.04 10.85
C GLU A 92 4.68 5.37 11.18
N GLN A 93 5.41 4.40 11.73
CA GLN A 93 6.84 4.55 12.05
C GLN A 93 7.70 4.72 10.80
N GLY A 94 7.41 3.97 9.73
CA GLY A 94 8.13 4.08 8.47
C GLY A 94 8.00 5.46 7.81
N PHE A 95 6.79 6.04 7.83
CA PHE A 95 6.56 7.36 7.23
C PHE A 95 7.16 8.52 8.03
N ALA A 96 7.30 8.40 9.36
CA ALA A 96 7.97 9.42 10.16
C ALA A 96 9.42 9.67 9.70
N ALA A 97 10.14 8.62 9.29
CA ALA A 97 11.49 8.74 8.75
C ALA A 97 11.53 9.46 7.40
N LEU A 98 10.54 9.22 6.53
CA LEU A 98 10.42 9.90 5.24
C LEU A 98 10.08 11.38 5.42
N ASP A 99 9.12 11.70 6.30
CA ASP A 99 8.71 13.07 6.57
C ASP A 99 9.84 13.94 7.15
N ALA A 100 10.84 13.33 7.80
CA ALA A 100 12.01 14.05 8.30
C ALA A 100 12.97 14.55 7.20
N LEU A 101 12.88 14.03 5.96
CA LEU A 101 13.79 14.37 4.84
C LEU A 101 13.39 15.68 4.12
N THR A 102 13.43 16.79 4.84
CA THR A 102 12.99 18.11 4.37
C THR A 102 14.10 19.00 3.82
N ALA A 103 15.37 18.64 4.03
CA ALA A 103 16.50 19.43 3.53
C ALA A 103 16.47 19.54 1.98
N PRO A 104 16.59 20.73 1.37
CA PRO A 104 16.46 20.91 -0.08
C PRO A 104 17.41 20.03 -0.90
N GLU A 105 18.68 19.91 -0.47
CA GLU A 105 19.75 19.18 -1.19
C GLU A 105 19.89 17.70 -0.79
N ALA A 106 18.77 17.03 -0.52
CA ALA A 106 18.74 15.66 -0.03
C ALA A 106 18.35 14.61 -1.09
N THR A 107 18.52 14.89 -2.39
CA THR A 107 18.08 14.03 -3.51
C THR A 107 18.51 12.56 -3.33
N ALA A 108 19.81 12.29 -3.12
CA ALA A 108 20.29 10.92 -2.93
C ALA A 108 19.78 10.26 -1.64
N ALA A 109 19.57 11.03 -0.57
CA ALA A 109 18.99 10.53 0.66
C ALA A 109 17.50 10.16 0.47
N ARG A 110 16.73 11.01 -0.23
CA ARG A 110 15.33 10.75 -0.60
C ARG A 110 15.22 9.54 -1.53
N ALA A 111 16.07 9.45 -2.55
CA ALA A 111 16.13 8.30 -3.45
C ALA A 111 16.39 7.01 -2.68
N ARG A 112 17.39 7.00 -1.77
CA ARG A 112 17.70 5.85 -0.92
C ARG A 112 16.53 5.45 -0.03
N ALA A 113 15.87 6.43 0.57
CA ALA A 113 14.72 6.18 1.43
C ALA A 113 13.53 5.62 0.64
N LEU A 114 13.25 6.15 -0.56
CA LEU A 114 12.17 5.64 -1.42
C LEU A 114 12.47 4.25 -1.95
N THR A 115 13.69 3.97 -2.42
CA THR A 115 14.05 2.63 -2.89
C THR A 115 13.82 1.60 -1.78
N GLY A 116 14.32 1.85 -0.56
CA GLY A 116 14.11 0.95 0.57
C GLY A 116 12.64 0.81 0.97
N ALA A 117 11.90 1.93 1.00
CA ALA A 117 10.48 1.92 1.34
C ALA A 117 9.62 1.16 0.31
N PHE A 118 9.93 1.29 -0.99
CA PHE A 118 9.24 0.57 -2.06
C PHE A 118 9.60 -0.91 -2.10
N GLU A 119 10.85 -1.28 -1.83
CA GLU A 119 11.25 -2.68 -1.69
C GLU A 119 10.50 -3.33 -0.51
N GLN A 120 10.43 -2.65 0.63
CA GLN A 120 9.66 -3.13 1.79
C GLN A 120 8.16 -3.23 1.48
N LEU A 121 7.58 -2.23 0.82
CA LEU A 121 6.16 -2.22 0.47
C LEU A 121 5.82 -3.36 -0.50
N ALA A 122 6.65 -3.57 -1.53
CA ALA A 122 6.48 -4.68 -2.47
C ALA A 122 6.53 -6.04 -1.75
N SER A 123 7.47 -6.22 -0.81
CA SER A 123 7.53 -7.44 -0.01
C SER A 123 6.28 -7.65 0.86
N HIS A 124 5.71 -6.59 1.44
CA HIS A 124 4.44 -6.69 2.17
C HIS A 124 3.27 -7.09 1.27
N TYR A 125 3.22 -6.58 0.04
CA TYR A 125 2.22 -7.00 -0.95
C TYR A 125 2.41 -8.46 -1.36
N GLU A 126 3.64 -8.90 -1.61
CA GLU A 126 3.93 -10.29 -1.95
C GLU A 126 3.53 -11.27 -0.84
N ALA A 127 3.83 -10.93 0.41
CA ALA A 127 3.40 -11.74 1.55
C ALA A 127 1.86 -11.86 1.64
N HIS A 128 1.12 -10.86 1.18
CA HIS A 128 -0.34 -10.92 1.17
C HIS A 128 -0.92 -11.73 0.01
N VAL A 129 -0.19 -11.88 -1.11
CA VAL A 129 -0.61 -12.75 -2.23
C VAL A 129 -0.78 -14.20 -1.74
N GLU A 130 0.04 -14.65 -0.79
CA GLU A 130 -0.02 -16.02 -0.26
C GLU A 130 -1.31 -16.32 0.51
N VAL A 131 -2.02 -15.29 0.99
CA VAL A 131 -3.23 -15.44 1.84
C VAL A 131 -4.50 -14.92 1.19
N ALA A 132 -4.41 -14.16 0.09
CA ALA A 132 -5.54 -13.75 -0.75
C ALA A 132 -5.92 -14.87 -1.73
N VAL A 133 -6.55 -15.93 -1.20
CA VAL A 133 -6.78 -17.18 -1.92
C VAL A 133 -8.26 -17.45 -2.20
N GLY A 134 -8.54 -17.94 -3.41
CA GLY A 134 -9.89 -18.35 -3.82
C GLY A 134 -10.61 -17.31 -4.68
N PRO A 135 -11.79 -17.67 -5.23
CA PRO A 135 -12.48 -16.86 -6.24
C PRO A 135 -13.00 -15.53 -5.71
N ALA A 136 -13.28 -15.41 -4.40
CA ALA A 136 -13.72 -14.16 -3.78
C ALA A 136 -12.59 -13.11 -3.71
N ASP A 137 -11.33 -13.56 -3.67
CA ASP A 137 -10.16 -12.69 -3.56
C ASP A 137 -9.55 -12.31 -4.91
N ALA A 138 -10.08 -12.84 -6.03
CA ALA A 138 -9.54 -12.56 -7.36
C ALA A 138 -9.37 -11.04 -7.66
N PRO A 139 -10.34 -10.16 -7.34
CA PRO A 139 -10.17 -8.72 -7.55
C PRO A 139 -9.08 -8.08 -6.67
N THR A 140 -8.81 -8.65 -5.49
CA THR A 140 -7.74 -8.24 -4.59
C THR A 140 -6.39 -8.74 -5.11
N ALA A 141 -6.32 -9.99 -5.57
CA ALA A 141 -5.14 -10.58 -6.19
C ALA A 141 -4.68 -9.80 -7.44
N ASP A 142 -5.61 -9.37 -8.29
CA ASP A 142 -5.30 -8.50 -9.44
C ASP A 142 -4.72 -7.16 -9.00
N THR A 143 -5.28 -6.57 -7.94
CA THR A 143 -4.79 -5.30 -7.37
C THR A 143 -3.40 -5.48 -6.76
N LEU A 144 -3.14 -6.60 -6.07
CA LEU A 144 -1.81 -6.95 -5.55
C LEU A 144 -0.77 -7.04 -6.67
N HIS A 145 -1.06 -7.77 -7.74
CA HIS A 145 -0.14 -7.89 -8.88
C HIS A 145 0.17 -6.53 -9.51
N GLN A 146 -0.86 -5.69 -9.71
CA GLN A 146 -0.69 -4.33 -10.19
C GLN A 146 0.20 -3.51 -9.24
N ALA A 147 -0.07 -3.56 -7.93
CA ALA A 147 0.65 -2.81 -6.92
C ALA A 147 2.12 -3.24 -6.80
N ILE A 148 2.42 -4.55 -6.82
CA ILE A 148 3.78 -5.09 -6.80
C ILE A 148 4.56 -4.63 -8.03
N THR A 149 3.98 -4.82 -9.22
CA THR A 149 4.61 -4.46 -10.49
C THR A 149 4.94 -2.97 -10.53
N ARG A 150 3.97 -2.14 -10.16
CA ARG A 150 4.12 -0.69 -10.17
C ARG A 150 5.12 -0.20 -9.12
N THR A 151 5.09 -0.76 -7.92
CA THR A 151 5.99 -0.38 -6.83
C THR A 151 7.45 -0.73 -7.14
N ARG A 152 7.68 -1.89 -7.77
CA ARG A 152 9.03 -2.23 -8.28
C ARG A 152 9.49 -1.29 -9.38
N ALA A 153 8.63 -0.97 -10.34
CA ALA A 153 8.96 -0.01 -11.39
C ALA A 153 9.28 1.38 -10.82
N ASP A 154 8.56 1.82 -9.79
CA ASP A 154 8.82 3.09 -9.11
C ASP A 154 10.16 3.09 -8.36
N ALA A 155 10.55 1.96 -7.74
CA ALA A 155 11.87 1.79 -7.15
C ALA A 155 12.98 1.91 -8.21
N ASP A 156 12.76 1.32 -9.40
CA ASP A 156 13.70 1.40 -10.52
C ASP A 156 13.81 2.82 -11.09
N LEU A 157 12.71 3.60 -11.10
CA LEU A 157 12.71 5.01 -11.56
C LEU A 157 13.59 5.91 -10.68
N VAL A 158 13.65 5.65 -9.37
CA VAL A 158 14.43 6.48 -8.43
C VAL A 158 15.83 5.95 -8.16
N ARG A 159 16.13 4.69 -8.51
CA ARG A 159 17.43 4.05 -8.28
C ARG A 159 18.63 4.77 -8.92
N PRO A 160 18.54 5.40 -10.11
CA PRO A 160 19.66 6.14 -10.70
C PRO A 160 20.20 7.27 -9.82
N PHE A 161 19.37 7.83 -8.93
CA PHE A 161 19.71 8.96 -8.07
C PHE A 161 20.41 8.56 -6.77
N LEU A 162 20.73 7.27 -6.57
CA LEU A 162 21.45 6.79 -5.39
C LEU A 162 22.95 7.13 -5.39
N ALA A 163 23.50 7.38 -6.57
CA ALA A 163 24.93 7.61 -6.80
C ALA A 163 25.27 9.09 -7.08
N THR A 164 24.28 9.98 -6.97
CA THR A 164 24.41 11.43 -7.14
C THR A 164 24.88 12.07 -5.83
#